data_AF-A0A4Q3BV67-F1
#
_entry.id   AF-A0A4Q3BV67-F1
#
_cell.length_a   1.000
_cell.length_b   1.000
_cell.length_c   1.000
_cell.angle_alpha   90.00
_cell.angle_beta   90.00
_cell.angle_gamma   90.00
#
_symmetry.space_group_name_H-M   'P 1'
#
loop_
_entity.id
_entity.type
_entity.pdbx_description
1 polymer ?
#
loop_
_entity_poly.entity_id
_entity_poly.type
_entity_poly.pdbx_seq_one_letter_code
_entity_poly.pdbx_strand_id
1 'polypeptide(L)'
;MAGPLPVNFVSITAQRQADRSIAVNWKVANEINIVKYEVERSANGLQFNAILSRDAQHLSSYSKTDISPLAADNFYRIKAIGLAGDITYSDIVKVAPDKLVTSIVVTQMPVKNKQLHLRFTQQPAGNYDVQLTNAIGQLVYQGRVAVNGLVETMQVNLPATTAAGTYQLGIRNKNGEFVHGESIMVE
;
A
#
# COMPACT_ATOMS: atom_id res chain seq x y z
N MET A 1 12.18 6.09 -50.65
CA MET A 1 12.96 6.18 -49.40
C MET A 1 12.10 5.58 -48.29
N ALA A 2 12.49 4.43 -47.73
CA ALA A 2 11.76 3.83 -46.61
C ALA A 2 12.10 4.60 -45.34
N GLY A 3 11.11 5.21 -44.69
CA GLY A 3 11.30 5.87 -43.40
C GLY A 3 11.70 4.85 -42.32
N PRO A 4 12.48 5.25 -41.31
CA PRO A 4 12.83 4.35 -40.20
C PRO A 4 11.55 3.86 -39.53
N LEU A 5 11.45 2.55 -39.33
CA LEU A 5 10.28 1.94 -38.69
C LEU A 5 10.33 2.29 -37.19
N PRO A 6 9.23 2.77 -36.58
CA PRO A 6 9.19 3.07 -35.16
C PRO A 6 9.56 1.83 -34.33
N VAL A 7 10.21 2.03 -33.18
CA VAL A 7 10.36 0.95 -32.21
C VAL A 7 8.98 0.44 -31.81
N ASN A 8 8.83 -0.88 -31.78
CA ASN A 8 7.57 -1.50 -31.41
C ASN A 8 7.71 -2.10 -30.00
N PHE A 9 7.02 -1.50 -29.03
CA PHE A 9 6.94 -2.03 -27.67
C PHE A 9 6.07 -3.29 -27.69
N VAL A 10 6.63 -4.40 -27.22
CA VAL A 10 5.87 -5.66 -27.06
C VAL A 10 5.05 -5.61 -25.78
N SER A 11 5.65 -5.12 -24.70
CA SER A 11 4.94 -4.95 -23.43
C SER A 11 5.70 -4.04 -22.48
N ILE A 12 4.96 -3.51 -21.52
CA ILE A 12 5.47 -2.86 -20.32
C ILE A 12 4.76 -3.47 -19.11
N THR A 13 5.49 -3.64 -18.01
CA THR A 13 4.95 -4.01 -16.71
C THR A 13 5.59 -3.14 -15.64
N ALA A 14 4.82 -2.83 -14.60
CA ALA A 14 5.34 -2.16 -13.42
C ALA A 14 4.79 -2.87 -12.18
N GLN A 15 5.66 -3.25 -11.25
CA GLN A 15 5.28 -4.02 -10.07
C GLN A 15 5.96 -3.47 -8.82
N ARG A 16 5.16 -3.20 -7.79
CA ARG A 16 5.65 -2.82 -6.46
C ARG A 16 6.35 -4.01 -5.82
N GLN A 17 7.54 -3.77 -5.31
CA GLN A 17 8.40 -4.73 -4.63
C GLN A 17 8.17 -4.65 -3.10
N ALA A 18 8.71 -5.63 -2.36
CA ALA A 18 8.55 -5.69 -0.91
C ALA A 18 9.16 -4.49 -0.15
N ASP A 19 10.20 -3.87 -0.71
CA ASP A 19 10.84 -2.65 -0.20
C ASP A 19 10.11 -1.35 -0.61
N ARG A 20 8.91 -1.49 -1.20
CA ARG A 20 8.04 -0.44 -1.76
C ARG A 20 8.53 0.21 -3.03
N SER A 21 9.72 -0.09 -3.54
CA SER A 21 10.17 0.35 -4.86
C SER A 21 9.27 -0.23 -5.96
N ILE A 22 9.29 0.36 -7.16
CA ILE A 22 8.54 -0.16 -8.31
C ILE A 22 9.52 -0.57 -9.40
N ALA A 23 9.55 -1.87 -9.70
CA ALA A 23 10.30 -2.40 -10.83
C ALA A 23 9.47 -2.22 -12.11
N VAL A 24 10.01 -1.44 -13.05
CA VAL A 24 9.42 -1.19 -14.37
C VAL A 24 10.23 -1.97 -15.40
N ASN A 25 9.55 -2.88 -16.10
CA ASN A 25 10.15 -3.74 -17.10
C ASN A 25 9.46 -3.51 -18.43
N TRP A 26 10.20 -3.50 -19.53
CA TRP A 26 9.63 -3.41 -20.86
C TRP A 26 10.35 -4.31 -21.85
N LYS A 27 9.63 -4.72 -22.88
CA LYS A 27 10.12 -5.52 -23.99
C LYS A 27 9.90 -4.79 -25.30
N VAL A 28 10.86 -4.92 -26.20
CA VAL A 28 10.81 -4.32 -27.54
C VAL A 28 10.99 -5.43 -28.58
N ALA A 29 10.25 -5.34 -29.69
CA ALA A 29 10.30 -6.35 -30.74
C ALA A 29 11.58 -6.20 -31.58
N ASN A 30 11.95 -4.96 -31.88
CA ASN A 30 13.17 -4.60 -32.62
C ASN A 30 13.68 -3.25 -32.11
N GLU A 31 14.94 -3.22 -31.67
CA GLU A 31 15.62 -1.98 -31.28
C GLU A 31 16.46 -1.46 -32.45
N ILE A 32 15.77 -0.81 -33.39
CA ILE A 32 16.39 -0.23 -34.59
C ILE A 32 16.42 1.28 -34.44
N ASN A 33 17.60 1.88 -34.60
CA ASN A 33 17.82 3.34 -34.53
C ASN A 33 17.34 3.99 -33.23
N ILE A 34 17.30 3.26 -32.11
CA ILE A 34 17.00 3.83 -30.79
C ILE A 34 18.29 4.20 -30.08
N VAL A 35 18.30 5.37 -29.46
CA VAL A 35 19.44 5.89 -28.69
C VAL A 35 19.24 5.64 -27.21
N LYS A 36 18.04 5.95 -26.70
CA LYS A 36 17.74 5.82 -25.28
C LYS A 36 16.26 5.61 -25.00
N TYR A 37 15.99 5.07 -23.84
CA TYR A 37 14.69 4.99 -23.21
C TYR A 37 14.65 5.86 -21.96
N GLU A 38 13.53 6.54 -21.76
CA GLU A 38 13.19 7.26 -20.55
C GLU A 38 11.99 6.58 -19.89
N VAL A 39 12.14 6.21 -18.63
CA VAL A 39 10.99 5.82 -17.80
C VAL A 39 10.35 7.10 -17.32
N GLU A 40 9.09 7.30 -17.68
CA GLU A 40 8.32 8.45 -17.22
C GLU A 40 7.25 8.02 -16.22
N ARG A 41 7.06 8.83 -15.18
CA ARG A 41 6.05 8.62 -14.15
C ARG A 41 5.03 9.76 -14.13
N SER A 42 3.77 9.42 -13.87
CA SER A 42 2.68 10.35 -13.67
C SER A 42 1.88 10.01 -12.41
N ALA A 43 1.34 11.04 -11.75
CA ALA A 43 0.41 10.91 -10.62
C ALA A 43 -1.06 10.80 -11.06
N ASN A 44 -1.37 11.20 -12.30
CA ASN A 44 -2.74 11.30 -12.81
C ASN A 44 -2.96 10.56 -14.14
N GLY A 45 -1.90 9.97 -14.72
CA GLY A 45 -1.95 9.28 -16.00
C GLY A 45 -2.02 10.21 -17.22
N LEU A 46 -1.86 11.53 -17.02
CA LEU A 46 -1.92 12.55 -18.09
C LEU A 46 -0.59 13.29 -18.23
N GLN A 47 -0.01 13.74 -17.12
CA GLN A 47 1.24 14.50 -17.09
C GLN A 47 2.38 13.61 -16.64
N PHE A 48 3.29 13.30 -17.56
CA PHE A 48 4.41 12.40 -17.34
C PHE A 48 5.71 13.18 -17.25
N ASN A 49 6.54 12.82 -16.26
CA ASN A 49 7.89 13.36 -16.07
C ASN A 49 8.90 12.21 -16.16
N ALA A 50 10.01 12.42 -16.88
CA ALA A 50 11.11 11.47 -16.90
C ALA A 50 11.76 11.36 -15.51
N ILE A 51 11.92 10.13 -15.02
CA ILE A 51 12.51 9.85 -13.71
C ILE A 51 13.79 9.02 -13.79
N LEU A 52 13.93 8.20 -14.83
CA LEU A 52 15.08 7.31 -15.05
C LEU A 52 15.36 7.20 -16.54
N SER A 53 16.61 6.95 -16.91
CA SER A 53 17.01 6.71 -18.30
C SER A 53 17.82 5.42 -18.44
N ARG A 54 17.75 4.82 -19.63
CA ARG A 54 18.55 3.66 -20.04
C ARG A 54 18.94 3.81 -21.50
N ASP A 55 20.23 3.76 -21.80
CA ASP A 55 20.69 3.74 -23.18
C ASP A 55 20.25 2.45 -23.88
N ALA A 56 19.99 2.57 -25.18
CA ALA A 56 19.79 1.43 -26.07
C ALA A 56 21.07 0.60 -26.14
N GLN A 57 20.92 -0.72 -26.15
CA GLN A 57 22.03 -1.70 -26.09
C GLN A 57 21.77 -2.93 -26.97
N HIS A 58 20.85 -2.82 -27.92
CA HIS A 58 20.32 -3.86 -28.78
C HIS A 58 19.77 -5.08 -28.02
N LEU A 59 19.10 -4.84 -26.89
CA LEU A 59 18.43 -5.89 -26.10
C LEU A 59 16.95 -5.95 -26.45
N SER A 60 16.33 -7.10 -26.20
CA SER A 60 14.88 -7.30 -26.34
C SER A 60 14.10 -6.98 -25.06
N SER A 61 14.80 -6.80 -23.93
CA SER A 61 14.21 -6.55 -22.63
C SER A 61 15.07 -5.62 -21.78
N TYR A 62 14.40 -4.75 -21.05
CA TYR A 62 15.01 -3.75 -20.18
C TYR A 62 14.26 -3.66 -18.85
N SER A 63 14.96 -3.15 -17.84
CA SER A 63 14.40 -2.94 -16.51
C SER A 63 15.01 -1.72 -15.83
N LYS A 64 14.19 -1.03 -15.05
CA LYS A 64 14.57 0.07 -14.16
C LYS A 64 13.70 0.07 -12.91
N THR A 65 14.29 0.48 -11.80
CA THR A 65 13.61 0.55 -10.50
C THR A 65 13.41 1.99 -10.08
N ASP A 66 12.16 2.38 -9.90
CA ASP A 66 11.78 3.61 -9.21
C ASP A 66 11.87 3.38 -7.70
N ILE A 67 12.90 3.94 -7.07
CA ILE A 67 13.18 3.78 -5.63
C ILE A 67 12.40 4.77 -4.75
N SER A 68 11.69 5.74 -5.36
CA SER A 68 10.92 6.74 -4.64
C SER A 68 9.56 6.96 -5.29
N PRO A 69 8.72 5.89 -5.39
CA PRO A 69 7.40 6.00 -6.00
C PRO A 69 6.48 6.87 -5.14
N LEU A 70 5.45 7.41 -5.78
CA LEU A 70 4.41 8.16 -5.09
C LEU A 70 3.65 7.25 -4.12
N ALA A 71 3.19 7.80 -3.01
CA ALA A 71 2.32 7.10 -2.07
C ALA A 71 0.91 6.83 -2.65
N ALA A 72 0.54 7.53 -3.72
CA ALA A 72 -0.73 7.37 -4.43
C ALA A 72 -0.60 6.43 -5.63
N ASP A 73 -1.56 6.50 -6.56
CA ASP A 73 -1.46 5.83 -7.85
C ASP A 73 -0.19 6.30 -8.59
N ASN A 74 0.54 5.35 -9.16
CA ASN A 74 1.68 5.62 -10.02
C ASN A 74 1.38 5.10 -11.42
N PHE A 75 1.51 5.95 -12.42
CA PHE A 75 1.38 5.57 -13.83
C PHE A 75 2.75 5.63 -14.48
N TYR A 76 3.12 4.59 -15.22
CA TYR A 76 4.39 4.51 -15.92
C TYR A 76 4.17 4.31 -17.41
N ARG A 77 5.04 4.94 -18.20
CA ARG A 77 5.24 4.64 -19.62
C ARG A 77 6.72 4.73 -19.96
N ILE A 78 7.13 4.09 -21.03
CA ILE A 78 8.45 4.25 -21.60
C ILE A 78 8.38 5.20 -22.78
N LYS A 79 9.31 6.13 -22.83
CA LYS A 79 9.55 7.01 -23.98
C LYS A 79 10.86 6.58 -24.63
N ALA A 80 10.78 6.02 -25.83
CA ALA A 80 11.94 5.74 -26.66
C ALA A 80 12.30 6.97 -27.49
N ILE A 81 13.60 7.24 -27.61
CA ILE A 81 14.14 8.34 -28.39
C ILE A 81 15.06 7.76 -29.45
N GLY A 82 14.68 7.96 -30.70
CA GLY A 82 15.41 7.50 -31.87
C GLY A 82 16.59 8.40 -32.24
N LEU A 83 17.45 7.89 -33.12
CA LEU A 83 18.65 8.56 -33.61
C LEU A 83 18.33 9.85 -34.38
N ALA A 84 17.17 9.90 -35.03
CA ALA A 84 16.67 11.08 -35.72
C ALA A 84 15.91 12.06 -34.78
N GLY A 85 15.86 11.76 -33.48
CA GLY A 85 15.08 12.51 -32.50
C GLY A 85 13.59 12.17 -32.48
N ASP A 86 13.17 11.15 -33.23
CA ASP A 86 11.81 10.62 -33.19
C ASP A 86 11.48 10.02 -31.82
N ILE A 87 10.22 10.15 -31.40
CA ILE A 87 9.76 9.75 -30.08
C ILE A 87 8.64 8.73 -30.25
N THR A 88 8.78 7.60 -29.57
CA THR A 88 7.72 6.59 -29.49
C THR A 88 7.42 6.28 -28.02
N TYR A 89 6.15 6.17 -27.67
CA TYR A 89 5.72 5.83 -26.32
C TYR A 89 5.21 4.39 -26.26
N SER A 90 5.45 3.71 -25.13
CA SER A 90 4.75 2.47 -24.80
C SER A 90 3.31 2.74 -24.36
N ASP A 91 2.57 1.66 -24.12
CA ASP A 91 1.35 1.71 -23.31
C ASP A 91 1.63 2.28 -21.90
N ILE A 92 0.57 2.73 -21.24
CA ILE A 92 0.61 3.20 -19.85
C ILE A 92 0.19 2.05 -18.94
N VAL A 93 1.00 1.78 -17.90
CA VAL A 93 0.66 0.84 -16.83
C VAL A 93 0.45 1.57 -15.52
N LYS A 94 -0.52 1.11 -14.74
CA LYS A 94 -0.87 1.65 -13.43
C LYS A 94 -0.38 0.71 -12.32
N VAL A 95 0.26 1.29 -11.31
CA VAL A 95 0.56 0.64 -10.03
C VAL A 95 -0.25 1.37 -8.96
N ALA A 96 -1.15 0.63 -8.31
CA ALA A 96 -1.97 1.15 -7.23
C ALA A 96 -1.10 1.66 -6.06
N PRO A 97 -1.67 2.48 -5.15
CA PRO A 97 -0.99 2.93 -3.93
C PRO A 97 -0.46 1.73 -3.17
N ASP A 98 0.61 1.92 -2.39
CA ASP A 98 0.97 0.90 -1.40
C ASP A 98 -0.24 0.74 -0.48
N LYS A 99 -0.82 -0.46 -0.43
CA LYS A 99 -1.93 -0.72 0.47
C LYS A 99 -1.37 -0.60 1.87
N LEU A 100 -1.69 0.51 2.54
CA LEU A 100 -1.43 0.65 3.97
C LEU A 100 -2.10 -0.55 4.64
N VAL A 101 -1.29 -1.50 5.13
CA VAL A 101 -1.81 -2.64 5.88
C VAL A 101 -2.32 -2.07 7.19
N THR A 102 -3.62 -1.86 7.26
CA THR A 102 -4.29 -1.38 8.46
C THR A 102 -4.71 -2.58 9.30
N SER A 103 -4.42 -2.56 10.60
CA SER A 103 -4.87 -3.62 11.51
C SER A 103 -5.12 -3.08 12.91
N ILE A 104 -5.97 -3.78 13.64
CA ILE A 104 -6.12 -3.65 15.08
C ILE A 104 -5.95 -5.07 15.61
N VAL A 105 -5.05 -5.27 16.58
CA VAL A 105 -4.79 -6.60 17.15
C VAL A 105 -4.70 -6.53 18.66
N VAL A 106 -5.25 -7.54 19.34
CA VAL A 106 -4.99 -7.78 20.75
C VAL A 106 -3.58 -8.35 20.88
N THR A 107 -2.68 -7.65 21.57
CA THR A 107 -1.25 -8.02 21.62
C THR A 107 -0.94 -9.09 22.67
N GLN A 108 -1.87 -9.34 23.59
CA GLN A 108 -1.72 -10.30 24.67
C GLN A 108 -2.99 -11.13 24.82
N MET A 109 -2.84 -12.43 24.60
CA MET A 109 -3.90 -13.41 24.79
C MET A 109 -3.35 -14.59 25.61
N PRO A 110 -4.02 -15.02 26.68
CA PRO A 110 -5.19 -14.40 27.29
C PRO A 110 -4.88 -13.03 27.92
N VAL A 111 -5.91 -12.19 28.09
CA VAL A 111 -5.84 -10.89 28.75
C VAL A 111 -5.65 -11.11 30.25
N LYS A 112 -4.52 -10.65 30.79
CA LYS A 112 -4.15 -10.80 32.20
C LYS A 112 -4.26 -9.49 32.95
N ASN A 113 -4.39 -9.55 34.28
CA ASN A 113 -4.42 -8.39 35.17
C ASN A 113 -5.50 -7.34 34.81
N LYS A 114 -6.54 -7.76 34.09
CA LYS A 114 -7.60 -6.88 33.56
C LYS A 114 -7.04 -5.73 32.68
N GLN A 115 -5.91 -5.96 32.00
CA GLN A 115 -5.26 -4.99 31.12
C GLN A 115 -5.29 -5.51 29.67
N LEU A 116 -6.18 -4.93 28.87
CA LEU A 116 -6.30 -5.24 27.45
C LEU A 116 -5.35 -4.32 26.66
N HIS A 117 -4.42 -4.91 25.91
CA HIS A 117 -3.50 -4.17 25.06
C HIS A 117 -3.89 -4.31 23.59
N LEU A 118 -4.16 -3.18 22.94
CA LEU A 118 -4.62 -3.09 21.56
C LEU A 118 -3.56 -2.36 20.74
N ARG A 119 -3.01 -3.02 19.72
CA ARG A 119 -2.09 -2.40 18.76
C ARG A 119 -2.86 -1.98 17.51
N PHE A 120 -2.85 -0.68 17.25
CA PHE A 120 -3.39 -0.05 16.05
C PHE A 120 -2.24 0.16 15.06
N THR A 121 -2.43 -0.29 13.82
CA THR A 121 -1.48 -0.08 12.72
C THR A 121 -2.20 0.62 11.58
N GLN A 122 -1.68 1.79 11.20
CA GLN A 122 -2.11 2.64 10.09
C GLN A 122 -3.61 2.98 10.10
N GLN A 123 -4.18 3.07 11.31
CA GLN A 123 -5.56 3.45 11.52
C GLN A 123 -5.70 4.98 11.43
N PRO A 124 -6.78 5.53 10.83
CA PRO A 124 -7.00 6.96 10.79
C PRO A 124 -6.95 7.61 12.18
N ALA A 125 -6.26 8.73 12.30
CA ALA A 125 -6.18 9.43 13.58
C ALA A 125 -7.58 9.83 14.10
N GLY A 126 -7.81 9.57 15.38
CA GLY A 126 -9.07 9.85 16.04
C GLY A 126 -9.37 8.96 17.24
N ASN A 127 -10.56 9.16 17.77
CA ASN A 127 -11.09 8.39 18.87
C ASN A 127 -11.72 7.08 18.39
N TYR A 128 -11.42 6.00 19.09
CA TYR A 128 -11.97 4.68 18.86
C TYR A 128 -12.75 4.23 20.09
N ASP A 129 -14.02 3.88 19.90
CA ASP A 129 -14.87 3.35 20.96
C ASP A 129 -14.60 1.85 21.08
N VAL A 130 -14.24 1.41 22.28
CA VAL A 130 -13.91 0.03 22.62
C VAL A 130 -15.01 -0.52 23.53
N GLN A 131 -15.57 -1.66 23.15
CA GLN A 131 -16.63 -2.34 23.91
C GLN A 131 -16.29 -3.82 24.12
N LEU A 132 -16.55 -4.32 25.33
CA LEU A 132 -16.57 -5.76 25.61
C LEU A 132 -17.99 -6.17 25.99
N THR A 133 -18.45 -7.28 25.42
CA THR A 133 -19.70 -7.94 25.80
C THR A 133 -19.43 -9.38 26.23
N ASN A 134 -20.21 -9.90 27.16
CA ASN A 134 -20.11 -11.32 27.55
C ASN A 134 -20.91 -12.22 26.58
N ALA A 135 -20.92 -13.53 26.83
CA ALA A 135 -21.58 -14.51 25.97
C ALA A 135 -23.10 -14.32 25.82
N ILE A 136 -23.76 -13.64 26.76
CA ILE A 136 -25.20 -13.32 26.69
C ILE A 136 -25.47 -11.93 26.08
N GLY A 137 -24.44 -11.25 25.56
CA GLY A 137 -24.55 -9.93 24.93
C GLY A 137 -24.63 -8.75 25.91
N GLN A 138 -24.45 -8.99 27.21
CA GLN A 138 -24.41 -7.91 28.19
C GLN A 138 -23.11 -7.10 28.04
N LEU A 139 -23.23 -5.77 28.07
CA LEU A 139 -22.09 -4.85 28.07
C LEU A 139 -21.32 -4.95 29.38
N VAL A 140 -20.03 -5.28 29.30
CA VAL A 140 -19.12 -5.47 30.43
C VAL A 140 -18.17 -4.29 30.56
N TYR A 141 -17.72 -3.75 29.42
CA TYR A 141 -16.88 -2.57 29.37
C TYR A 141 -17.25 -1.70 28.18
N GLN A 142 -17.18 -0.39 28.39
CA GLN A 142 -17.20 0.60 27.32
C GLN A 142 -16.21 1.70 27.67
N GLY A 143 -15.38 2.08 26.70
CA GLY A 143 -14.48 3.20 26.82
C GLY A 143 -13.95 3.64 25.47
N ARG A 144 -12.94 4.50 25.50
CA ARG A 144 -12.39 5.15 24.30
C ARG A 144 -10.88 5.26 24.39
N VAL A 145 -10.23 5.04 23.26
CA VAL A 145 -8.79 5.27 23.07
C VAL A 145 -8.57 6.28 21.95
N ALA A 146 -7.56 7.13 22.08
CA ALA A 146 -7.22 8.15 21.08
C ALA A 146 -5.96 7.73 20.33
N VAL A 147 -6.09 7.39 19.05
CA VAL A 147 -4.99 6.98 18.18
C VAL A 147 -4.53 8.18 17.36
N ASN A 148 -3.24 8.52 17.41
CA ASN A 148 -2.68 9.69 16.74
C ASN A 148 -1.55 9.35 15.76
N GLY A 149 -0.85 8.24 15.98
CA GLY A 149 0.29 7.78 15.20
C GLY A 149 -0.01 6.63 14.24
N LEU A 150 0.99 6.31 13.41
CA LEU A 150 0.90 5.22 12.43
C LEU A 150 0.94 3.83 13.09
N VAL A 151 1.59 3.70 14.24
CA VAL A 151 1.64 2.44 15.00
C VAL A 151 1.62 2.80 16.48
N GLU A 152 0.55 2.44 17.18
CA GLU A 152 0.40 2.72 18.61
C GLU A 152 -0.19 1.53 19.34
N THR A 153 0.28 1.29 20.56
CA THR A 153 -0.31 0.30 21.47
C THR A 153 -1.02 1.02 22.58
N MET A 154 -2.33 0.80 22.70
CA MET A 154 -3.19 1.36 23.73
C MET A 154 -3.44 0.33 24.81
N GLN A 155 -3.41 0.78 26.07
CA GLN A 155 -3.84 -0.03 27.21
C GLN A 155 -5.24 0.40 27.63
N VAL A 156 -6.10 -0.60 27.80
CA VAL A 156 -7.47 -0.46 28.30
C VAL A 156 -7.56 -1.23 29.60
N ASN A 157 -7.83 -0.51 30.70
CA ASN A 157 -8.07 -1.14 32.00
C ASN A 157 -9.53 -1.57 32.07
N LEU A 158 -9.77 -2.88 32.17
CA LEU A 158 -11.10 -3.45 32.33
C LEU A 158 -11.57 -3.27 33.78
N PRO A 159 -12.89 -3.24 34.03
CA PRO A 159 -13.42 -3.14 35.39
C PRO A 159 -12.92 -4.28 36.28
N ALA A 160 -12.65 -3.99 37.55
CA ALA A 160 -12.20 -5.00 38.52
C ALA A 160 -13.21 -6.16 38.68
N THR A 161 -14.49 -5.92 38.37
CA THR A 161 -15.58 -6.90 38.39
C THR A 161 -15.61 -7.82 37.16
N THR A 162 -14.70 -7.64 36.19
CA THR A 162 -14.63 -8.48 35.00
C THR A 162 -14.14 -9.88 35.38
N ALA A 163 -15.05 -10.85 35.42
CA ALA A 163 -14.73 -12.24 35.74
C ALA A 163 -13.84 -12.88 34.66
N ALA A 164 -13.14 -13.96 35.01
CA ALA A 164 -12.47 -14.78 34.02
C ALA A 164 -13.49 -15.41 33.05
N GLY A 165 -13.16 -15.48 31.76
CA GLY A 165 -14.05 -16.02 30.74
C GLY A 165 -13.83 -15.44 29.35
N THR A 166 -14.72 -15.80 28.43
CA THR A 166 -14.68 -15.33 27.04
C THR A 166 -15.60 -14.13 26.85
N TYR A 167 -15.10 -13.12 26.14
CA TYR A 167 -15.80 -11.88 25.83
C TYR A 167 -15.69 -11.57 24.33
N GLN A 168 -16.67 -10.87 23.77
CA GLN A 168 -16.59 -10.31 22.43
C GLN A 168 -16.09 -8.87 22.52
N LEU A 169 -14.95 -8.61 21.89
CA LEU A 169 -14.41 -7.27 21.69
C LEU A 169 -15.02 -6.68 20.42
N GLY A 170 -15.50 -5.44 20.52
CA GLY A 170 -15.92 -4.64 19.38
C GLY A 170 -15.27 -3.26 19.42
N ILE A 171 -14.80 -2.78 18.26
CA ILE A 171 -14.18 -1.46 18.14
C ILE A 171 -14.85 -0.69 17.00
N ARG A 172 -15.23 0.55 17.29
CA ARG A 172 -15.77 1.50 16.31
C ARG A 172 -14.85 2.71 16.17
N ASN A 173 -14.73 3.25 14.96
CA ASN A 173 -13.96 4.47 14.71
C ASN A 173 -14.77 5.73 15.09
N LYS A 174 -14.16 6.92 14.92
CA LYS A 174 -14.79 8.22 15.22
C LYS A 174 -16.08 8.52 14.45
N ASN A 175 -16.33 7.82 13.34
CA ASN A 175 -17.55 7.94 12.54
C ASN A 175 -18.63 6.95 12.99
N GLY A 176 -18.36 6.12 14.01
CA GLY A 176 -19.26 5.07 14.48
C GLY A 176 -19.21 3.77 13.67
N GLU A 177 -18.35 3.69 12.66
CA GLU A 177 -18.20 2.49 11.82
C GLU A 177 -17.50 1.38 12.61
N PHE A 178 -18.00 0.16 12.49
CA PHE A 178 -17.38 -1.02 13.10
C PHE A 178 -16.13 -1.42 12.32
N VAL A 179 -14.97 -1.38 12.96
CA VAL A 179 -13.66 -1.56 12.29
C VAL A 179 -12.91 -2.80 12.73
N HIS A 180 -13.26 -3.37 13.88
CA HIS A 180 -12.63 -4.59 14.39
C HIS A 180 -13.53 -5.30 15.39
N GLY A 181 -13.47 -6.62 15.39
CA GLY A 181 -14.06 -7.44 16.45
C GLY A 181 -13.48 -8.84 16.49
N GLU A 182 -13.33 -9.36 17.70
CA GLU A 182 -12.80 -10.70 17.94
C GLU A 182 -13.24 -11.22 19.31
N SER A 183 -13.20 -12.54 19.49
CA SER A 183 -13.38 -13.15 20.80
C SER A 183 -12.07 -13.10 21.58
N ILE A 184 -12.11 -12.58 22.81
CA ILE A 184 -10.96 -12.51 23.70
C ILE A 184 -11.20 -13.34 24.96
N MET A 185 -10.15 -13.93 25.49
CA MET A 185 -10.16 -14.63 26.77
C MET A 185 -9.57 -13.73 27.85
N VAL A 186 -10.28 -13.54 28.96
CA VAL A 186 -9.81 -12.81 30.13
C VAL A 186 -9.55 -13.79 31.26
N GLU A 187 -8.40 -13.66 31.92
CA GLU A 187 -8.03 -14.37 33.16
C GLU A 187 -8.14 -13.42 34.37
#